data_AF-A0AAU5HKA3-F1
#
_entry.id   AF-A0AAU5HKA3-F1
#
_cell.length_a   1.000
_cell.length_b   1.000
_cell.length_c   1.000
_cell.angle_alpha   90.00
_cell.angle_beta   90.00
_cell.angle_gamma   90.00
#
_symmetry.space_group_name_H-M   'P 1'
#
loop_
_entity.id
_entity.type
_entity.pdbx_description
1 polymer ?
#
loop_
_entity_poly.entity_id
_entity_poly.type
_entity_poly.pdbx_seq_one_letter_code
_entity_poly.pdbx_strand_id
1 'polypeptide(L)'
;MSSKTAVVVLSDPSTGTDEALGRVVDALATAWEFAQEGEALVLFQGTGTRWPAVLADSDHPAHELYAAVKKQVATVASSGCTTVFGANKGIEDEGIKQIGQNHAPGTPGIASIRELVQSGYQILTF
;
A
#
# COMPACT_ATOMS: atom_id res chain seq x y z
N MET A 1 22.90 -5.45 -9.11
CA MET A 1 21.45 -5.75 -9.11
C MET A 1 20.76 -4.45 -8.74
N SER A 2 19.67 -4.08 -9.43
CA SER A 2 18.88 -2.90 -9.06
C SER A 2 18.22 -3.16 -7.70
N SER A 3 18.11 -2.13 -6.85
CA SER A 3 17.53 -2.22 -5.51
C SER A 3 16.04 -2.55 -5.59
N LYS A 4 15.52 -3.28 -4.60
CA LYS A 4 14.09 -3.55 -4.46
C LYS A 4 13.58 -2.97 -3.15
N THR A 5 12.52 -2.17 -3.19
CA THR A 5 11.94 -1.53 -2.01
C THR A 5 10.44 -1.78 -1.93
N ALA A 6 9.97 -2.29 -0.80
CA ALA A 6 8.55 -2.41 -0.50
C ALA A 6 8.19 -1.38 0.57
N VAL A 7 7.31 -0.46 0.20
CA VAL A 7 6.75 0.56 1.08
C VAL A 7 5.41 0.07 1.60
N VAL A 8 5.34 -0.17 2.91
CA VAL A 8 4.14 -0.66 3.59
C VAL A 8 3.41 0.52 4.24
N VAL A 9 2.16 0.73 3.83
CA VAL A 9 1.29 1.78 4.37
C VAL A 9 0.35 1.18 5.40
N LEU A 10 0.42 1.66 6.65
CA LEU A 10 -0.41 1.20 7.77
C LEU A 10 -1.36 2.29 8.29
N SER A 11 -1.10 3.57 8.00
CA SER A 11 -1.91 4.69 8.50
C SER A 11 -3.38 4.58 8.08
N ASP A 12 -4.29 5.07 8.92
CA ASP A 12 -5.74 4.97 8.68
C ASP A 12 -6.30 6.32 8.20
N PRO A 13 -6.87 6.42 6.99
CA PRO A 13 -7.50 7.66 6.55
C PRO A 13 -8.74 8.04 7.38
N SER A 14 -9.36 7.09 8.09
CA SER A 14 -10.59 7.37 8.85
C SER A 14 -10.38 8.21 10.10
N THR A 15 -9.12 8.42 10.53
CA THR A 15 -8.81 9.33 11.64
C THR A 15 -8.96 10.79 11.26
N GLY A 16 -8.87 11.13 9.97
CA GLY A 16 -8.90 12.52 9.48
C GLY A 16 -7.76 13.39 10.01
N THR A 17 -6.64 12.80 10.43
CA THR A 17 -5.50 13.51 11.01
C THR A 17 -4.46 13.86 9.96
N ASP A 18 -3.83 15.03 10.10
CA ASP A 18 -2.68 15.44 9.27
C ASP A 18 -1.54 14.41 9.34
N GLU A 19 -1.40 13.74 10.48
CA GLU A 19 -0.39 12.70 10.69
C GLU A 19 -0.64 11.47 9.80
N ALA A 20 -1.89 11.04 9.65
CA ALA A 20 -2.23 9.90 8.80
C ALA A 20 -2.04 10.25 7.32
N LEU A 21 -2.42 11.47 6.93
CA LEU A 21 -2.20 12.02 5.60
C LEU A 21 -0.70 12.15 5.28
N GLY A 22 0.09 12.71 6.20
CA GLY A 22 1.53 12.85 6.06
C GLY A 22 2.21 11.49 5.82
N ARG A 23 1.86 10.47 6.61
CA ARG A 23 2.39 9.11 6.44
C ARG A 23 2.13 8.53 5.06
N VAL A 24 0.91 8.66 4.52
CA VAL A 24 0.61 8.10 3.19
C VAL A 24 1.27 8.91 2.07
N VAL A 25 1.36 10.24 2.21
CA VAL A 25 2.05 11.09 1.24
C VAL A 25 3.53 10.73 1.19
N ASP A 26 4.19 10.64 2.35
CA ASP A 26 5.61 10.28 2.43
C ASP A 26 5.87 8.87 1.91
N ALA A 27 4.97 7.92 2.19
CA ALA A 27 5.06 6.57 1.66
C ALA A 27 4.99 6.53 0.13
N LEU A 28 4.01 7.22 -0.47
CA LEU A 28 3.82 7.26 -1.91
C LEU A 28 4.97 7.98 -2.61
N ALA A 29 5.43 9.11 -2.06
CA ALA A 29 6.58 9.85 -2.58
C ALA A 29 7.86 9.01 -2.52
N THR A 30 8.08 8.31 -1.41
CA THR A 30 9.22 7.38 -1.25
C THR A 30 9.14 6.26 -2.29
N ALA A 31 7.99 5.61 -2.46
CA ALA A 31 7.82 4.54 -3.43
C ALA A 31 8.05 5.02 -4.87
N TRP A 32 7.57 6.22 -5.20
CA TRP A 32 7.80 6.86 -6.49
C TRP A 32 9.29 7.12 -6.72
N GLU A 33 10.00 7.69 -5.75
CA GLU A 33 11.45 7.96 -5.85
C GLU A 33 12.25 6.67 -6.07
N PHE A 34 11.98 5.62 -5.28
CA PHE A 34 12.66 4.34 -5.44
C PHE A 34 12.41 3.69 -6.81
N ALA A 35 11.25 3.92 -7.43
CA ALA A 35 10.94 3.39 -8.76
C ALA A 35 11.77 4.02 -9.88
N GLN A 36 12.41 5.17 -9.65
CA GLN A 36 13.19 5.87 -10.67
C GLN A 36 14.51 5.16 -10.98
N GLU A 37 15.09 4.44 -10.01
CA GLU A 37 16.36 3.72 -10.15
C GLU A 37 16.27 2.23 -9.76
N GLY A 38 15.09 1.82 -9.28
CA GLY A 38 14.84 0.58 -8.56
C GLY A 38 13.52 -0.10 -8.92
N GLU A 39 13.32 -1.29 -8.37
CA GLU A 39 12.00 -1.91 -8.31
C GLU A 39 11.31 -1.45 -7.02
N ALA A 40 10.11 -0.90 -7.14
CA ALA A 40 9.32 -0.47 -5.99
C ALA A 40 7.95 -1.15 -5.94
N LEU A 41 7.46 -1.37 -4.73
CA LEU A 41 6.15 -1.93 -4.42
C LEU A 41 5.49 -1.10 -3.32
N VAL A 42 4.24 -0.70 -3.52
CA VAL A 42 3.38 -0.21 -2.44
C VAL A 42 2.50 -1.35 -1.94
N LEU A 43 2.58 -1.64 -0.64
CA LEU A 43 1.69 -2.59 0.04
C LEU A 43 0.79 -1.82 1.00
N PHE A 44 -0.50 -1.77 0.70
CA PHE A 44 -1.50 -1.34 1.66
C PHE A 44 -1.83 -2.48 2.62
N GLN A 45 -1.62 -2.27 3.93
CA GLN A 45 -1.85 -3.27 4.96
C GLN A 45 -2.51 -2.62 6.19
N GLY A 46 -3.16 -3.44 7.02
CA GLY A 46 -3.91 -2.91 8.16
C GLY A 46 -5.03 -1.98 7.69
N THR A 47 -5.26 -0.91 8.45
CA THR A 47 -6.19 0.16 8.11
C THR A 47 -5.77 0.96 6.87
N GLY A 48 -4.49 0.89 6.47
CA GLY A 48 -3.99 1.49 5.23
C GLY A 48 -4.66 0.95 3.97
N THR A 49 -5.30 -0.21 4.03
CA THR A 49 -6.13 -0.75 2.93
C THR A 49 -7.28 0.17 2.51
N ARG A 50 -7.67 1.16 3.33
CA ARG A 50 -8.71 2.14 2.99
C ARG A 50 -8.22 3.30 2.12
N TRP A 51 -6.91 3.58 2.09
CA TRP A 51 -6.37 4.72 1.35
C TRP A 51 -6.70 4.74 -0.14
N PRO A 52 -6.65 3.61 -0.88
CA PRO A 52 -6.96 3.61 -2.31
C PRO A 52 -8.29 4.28 -2.66
N ALA A 53 -9.37 4.01 -1.93
CA ALA A 53 -10.66 4.65 -2.17
C ALA A 53 -10.65 6.16 -1.94
N VAL A 54 -9.89 6.62 -0.94
CA VAL A 54 -9.80 8.04 -0.57
C VAL A 54 -8.92 8.80 -1.56
N LEU A 55 -7.81 8.20 -1.97
CA LEU A 55 -6.85 8.79 -2.90
C LEU A 55 -7.35 8.78 -4.36
N ALA A 56 -8.32 7.93 -4.69
CA ALA A 56 -8.96 7.89 -5.99
C ALA A 56 -9.81 9.14 -6.29
N ASP A 57 -10.26 9.87 -5.27
CA ASP A 57 -10.98 11.13 -5.43
C ASP A 57 -10.06 12.19 -6.03
N SER A 58 -10.44 12.77 -7.17
CA SER A 58 -9.66 13.79 -7.88
C SER A 58 -9.51 15.09 -7.09
N ASP A 59 -10.40 15.35 -6.14
CA ASP A 59 -10.33 16.54 -5.28
C ASP A 59 -9.42 16.30 -4.05
N HIS A 60 -8.95 15.06 -3.83
CA HIS A 60 -8.04 14.76 -2.73
C HIS A 60 -6.63 15.33 -3.00
N PRO A 61 -5.99 16.03 -2.03
CA PRO A 61 -4.71 16.71 -2.26
C PRO A 61 -3.56 15.78 -2.68
N ALA A 62 -3.63 14.49 -2.32
CA ALA A 62 -2.64 13.48 -2.69
C ALA A 62 -3.02 12.68 -3.98
N HIS A 63 -4.11 13.03 -4.67
CA HIS A 63 -4.59 12.30 -5.85
C HIS A 63 -3.54 12.20 -6.96
N GLU A 64 -2.95 13.32 -7.36
CA GLU A 64 -1.96 13.37 -8.43
C GLU A 64 -0.75 12.48 -8.14
N LEU A 65 -0.26 12.50 -6.89
CA LEU A 65 0.83 11.64 -6.44
C LEU A 65 0.43 10.15 -6.50
N TYR A 66 -0.77 9.83 -6.00
CA TYR A 66 -1.28 8.46 -6.03
C TYR A 66 -1.44 7.93 -7.46
N ALA A 67 -1.98 8.73 -8.38
CA ALA A 67 -2.12 8.40 -9.78
C ALA A 67 -0.76 8.15 -10.45
N ALA A 68 0.23 9.00 -10.16
CA ALA A 68 1.60 8.84 -10.67
C ALA A 68 2.24 7.54 -10.16
N VAL A 69 2.04 7.19 -8.89
CA VAL A 69 2.50 5.94 -8.28
C VAL A 69 1.82 4.74 -8.91
N LYS A 70 0.47 4.70 -9.00
CA LYS A 70 -0.25 3.58 -9.63
C LYS A 70 0.22 3.27 -11.05
N LYS A 71 0.64 4.30 -11.80
CA LYS A 71 1.11 4.14 -13.18
C LYS A 71 2.50 3.50 -13.28
N GLN A 72 3.36 3.72 -12.28
CA GLN A 72 4.80 3.40 -12.36
C GLN A 72 5.25 2.34 -11.36
N VAL A 73 4.50 2.15 -10.28
CA VAL A 73 4.87 1.34 -9.12
C VAL A 73 3.83 0.23 -8.93
N ALA A 74 4.31 -0.99 -8.74
CA ALA A 74 3.43 -2.09 -8.39
C ALA A 74 2.69 -1.76 -7.08
N THR A 75 1.38 -1.96 -7.08
CA THR A 75 0.53 -1.67 -5.91
C THR A 75 -0.30 -2.89 -5.57
N VAL A 76 -0.26 -3.31 -4.29
CA VAL A 76 -0.98 -4.47 -3.78
C VAL A 76 -1.62 -4.16 -2.42
N ALA A 77 -2.62 -4.96 -2.04
CA ALA A 77 -3.26 -4.86 -0.74
C ALA A 77 -3.26 -6.21 -0.02
N SER A 78 -3.12 -6.20 1.31
CA SER A 78 -3.27 -7.39 2.15
C SER A 78 -4.74 -7.84 2.16
N SER A 79 -5.04 -9.05 1.70
CA SER A 79 -6.42 -9.55 1.52
C SER A 79 -7.21 -9.61 2.83
N GLY A 80 -6.61 -10.19 3.88
CA GLY A 80 -7.25 -10.29 5.18
C GLY A 80 -7.48 -8.93 5.82
N CYS A 81 -6.54 -7.99 5.66
CA CYS A 81 -6.73 -6.62 6.13
C CYS A 81 -7.85 -5.92 5.35
N THR A 82 -7.87 -6.07 4.03
CA THR A 82 -8.90 -5.48 3.16
C THR A 82 -10.30 -5.92 3.59
N THR A 83 -10.45 -7.20 3.93
CA THR A 83 -11.70 -7.77 4.45
C THR A 83 -12.04 -7.22 5.84
N VAL A 84 -11.12 -7.33 6.80
CA VAL A 84 -11.36 -6.93 8.21
C VAL A 84 -11.68 -5.44 8.34
N PHE A 85 -11.05 -4.59 7.54
CA PHE A 85 -11.20 -3.14 7.62
C PHE A 85 -12.24 -2.56 6.66
N GLY A 86 -12.97 -3.42 5.93
CA GLY A 86 -14.09 -3.01 5.07
C GLY A 86 -13.66 -2.27 3.79
N ALA A 87 -12.47 -2.57 3.27
CA ALA A 87 -11.89 -1.87 2.13
C ALA A 87 -12.11 -2.56 0.76
N ASN A 88 -12.81 -3.71 0.73
CA ASN A 88 -12.97 -4.52 -0.48
C ASN A 88 -13.40 -3.72 -1.71
N LYS A 89 -14.49 -2.95 -1.61
CA LYS A 89 -15.00 -2.15 -2.72
C LYS A 89 -13.96 -1.15 -3.24
N GLY A 90 -13.28 -0.46 -2.34
CA GLY A 90 -12.24 0.51 -2.71
C GLY A 90 -11.06 -0.12 -3.45
N ILE A 91 -10.61 -1.29 -2.98
CA ILE A 91 -9.54 -2.06 -3.62
C ILE A 91 -9.97 -2.59 -4.99
N GLU A 92 -11.21 -3.08 -5.11
CA GLU A 92 -11.79 -3.58 -6.37
C GLU A 92 -11.98 -2.48 -7.41
N ASP A 93 -12.61 -1.36 -7.02
CA ASP A 93 -12.84 -0.20 -7.90
C ASP A 93 -11.50 0.35 -8.43
N GLU A 94 -10.45 0.33 -7.60
CA GLU A 94 -9.10 0.75 -7.99
C GLU A 94 -8.30 -0.30 -8.77
N GLY A 95 -8.81 -1.52 -8.91
CA GLY A 95 -8.14 -2.63 -9.63
C GLY A 95 -6.87 -3.13 -8.93
N ILE A 96 -6.77 -3.00 -7.60
CA ILE A 96 -5.58 -3.37 -6.84
C ILE A 96 -5.60 -4.87 -6.55
N LYS A 97 -4.48 -5.55 -6.87
CA LYS A 97 -4.32 -6.98 -6.56
C LYS A 97 -4.23 -7.20 -5.05
N GLN A 98 -5.04 -8.14 -4.56
CA GLN A 98 -4.96 -8.59 -3.17
C GLN A 98 -3.99 -9.78 -3.02
N ILE A 99 -3.22 -9.78 -1.94
CA ILE A 99 -2.24 -10.84 -1.59
C ILE A 99 -2.43 -11.30 -0.14
N GLY A 100 -2.25 -12.60 0.11
CA GLY A 100 -2.69 -13.24 1.36
C GLY A 100 -1.86 -14.45 1.80
N GLN A 101 -0.60 -14.55 1.39
CA GLN A 101 0.23 -15.76 1.53
C GLN A 101 0.57 -16.11 2.99
N ASN A 102 0.51 -15.14 3.91
CA ASN A 102 0.73 -15.39 5.32
C ASN A 102 -0.57 -15.87 5.99
N HIS A 103 -0.66 -17.17 6.22
CA HIS A 103 -1.79 -17.82 6.92
C HIS A 103 -1.55 -17.87 8.43
N ALA A 104 -1.25 -16.73 9.06
CA ALA A 104 -1.11 -16.64 10.51
C ALA A 104 -2.39 -17.17 11.20
N PRO A 105 -2.28 -17.85 12.37
CA PRO A 105 -3.44 -18.42 13.04
C PRO A 105 -4.57 -17.41 13.25
N GLY A 106 -5.80 -17.80 12.90
CA GLY A 106 -6.98 -16.93 13.04
C GLY A 106 -7.11 -15.84 11.98
N THR A 107 -6.29 -15.84 10.93
CA THR A 107 -6.41 -14.90 9.81
C THR A 107 -6.86 -15.62 8.54
N PRO A 108 -7.63 -14.97 7.65
CA PRO A 108 -8.02 -15.54 6.34
C PRO A 108 -6.88 -15.48 5.30
N GLY A 109 -5.65 -15.14 5.72
CA GLY A 109 -4.52 -14.81 4.86
C GLY A 109 -4.24 -13.31 4.81
N ILE A 110 -3.02 -12.91 5.16
CA ILE A 110 -2.51 -11.53 5.09
C ILE A 110 -1.26 -11.47 4.21
N ALA A 111 -0.87 -10.27 3.78
CA ALA A 111 0.36 -10.11 3.02
C ALA A 111 1.59 -10.65 3.81
N SER A 112 2.47 -11.37 3.11
CA SER A 112 3.66 -11.96 3.71
C SER A 112 4.87 -11.04 3.57
N ILE A 113 5.20 -10.30 4.63
CA ILE A 113 6.43 -9.48 4.67
C ILE A 113 7.68 -10.36 4.55
N ARG A 114 7.65 -11.58 5.09
CA ARG A 114 8.74 -12.54 4.96
C ARG A 114 9.03 -12.90 3.51
N GLU A 115 8.01 -13.10 2.69
CA GLU A 115 8.20 -13.39 1.25
C GLU A 115 8.77 -12.20 0.49
N LEU A 116 8.37 -10.97 0.84
CA LEU A 116 8.99 -9.76 0.28
C LEU A 116 10.49 -9.70 0.61
N VAL A 117 10.86 -9.93 1.87
CA VAL A 117 12.27 -9.97 2.29
C VAL A 117 13.04 -11.07 1.54
N GLN A 118 12.46 -12.27 1.42
CA GLN A 118 13.09 -13.38 0.67
C GLN A 118 13.21 -13.09 -0.82
N SER A 119 12.34 -12.24 -1.37
CA SER A 119 12.39 -11.77 -2.75
C SER A 119 13.37 -10.60 -2.95
N GLY A 120 14.10 -10.21 -1.92
CA GLY A 120 15.15 -9.19 -1.96
C GLY A 120 14.67 -7.77 -1.69
N TYR A 121 13.42 -7.57 -1.25
CA TYR A 121 12.91 -6.25 -0.91
C TYR A 121 13.46 -5.76 0.43
N GLN A 122 13.95 -4.53 0.45
CA GLN A 122 14.05 -3.71 1.65
C GLN A 122 12.64 -3.25 2.05
N ILE A 123 12.28 -3.39 3.32
CA ILE A 123 10.95 -3.02 3.82
C ILE A 123 11.04 -1.65 4.50
N LEU A 124 10.21 -0.71 4.05
CA LEU A 124 9.98 0.59 4.68
C LEU A 124 8.53 0.63 5.16
N THR A 125 8.29 1.15 6.36
CA THR A 125 6.94 1.14 6.96
C THR A 125 6.55 2.56 7.32
N PHE A 126 5.33 2.94 6.92
CA PHE A 126 4.76 4.26 7.14
C PHE A 126 3.40 4.14 7.82
#